data_AF-A0AAX1N919-F1
#
_entry.id   AF-A0AAX1N919-F1
#
_cell.length_a   1.000
_cell.length_b   1.000
_cell.length_c   1.000
_cell.angle_alpha   90.00
_cell.angle_beta   90.00
_cell.angle_gamma   90.00
#
_symmetry.space_group_name_H-M   'P 1'
#
loop_
_entity.id
_entity.type
_entity.pdbx_description
1 polymer ?
#
loop_
_entity_poly.entity_id
_entity_poly.type
_entity_poly.pdbx_seq_one_letter_code
_entity_poly.pdbx_strand_id
1 'polypeptide(L)' 'MTTQFITDNQGNKLAVILPINEYNKILEELEELEEIKLYDEAKRKDTGERIPMEDAFNMIEEKRNKK' A
#
# COMPACT_ATOMS: atom_id res chain seq x y z
N MET A 1 16.02 20.15 9.49
CA MET A 1 17.22 19.30 9.27
C MET A 1 17.68 19.51 7.85
N THR A 2 18.98 19.51 7.59
CA THR A 2 19.54 19.53 6.23
C THR A 2 19.69 18.09 5.73
N THR A 3 19.12 17.80 4.57
CA THR A 3 19.22 16.48 3.92
C THR A 3 20.68 16.15 3.61
N GLN A 4 21.14 14.99 4.08
CA GLN A 4 22.51 14.52 3.87
C GLN A 4 22.56 13.53 2.72
N PHE A 5 23.54 13.69 1.82
CA PHE A 5 23.73 12.83 0.68
C PHE A 5 25.08 12.12 0.76
N ILE A 6 25.10 10.85 0.34
CA ILE A 6 26.33 10.11 0.05
C ILE A 6 26.58 10.27 -1.44
N THR A 7 27.76 10.78 -1.82
CA THR A 7 28.13 11.05 -3.21
C THR A 7 29.28 10.16 -3.68
N ASP A 8 29.38 9.94 -4.99
CA ASP A 8 30.57 9.35 -5.60
C ASP A 8 31.74 10.36 -5.70
N ASN A 9 32.86 9.92 -6.26
CA ASN A 9 34.05 10.76 -6.44
C ASN A 9 33.87 11.89 -7.46
N GLN A 10 32.82 11.85 -8.28
CA GLN A 10 32.46 12.89 -9.24
C GLN A 10 31.43 13.88 -8.66
N GLY A 11 30.95 13.64 -7.43
CA GLY A 11 29.94 14.46 -6.75
C GLY A 11 28.50 14.06 -7.07
N ASN A 12 28.27 12.95 -7.79
CA ASN A 12 26.92 12.47 -8.05
C ASN A 12 26.30 11.88 -6.78
N LYS A 13 25.04 12.23 -6.47
CA LYS A 13 24.32 11.73 -5.29
C LYS A 13 23.88 10.28 -5.51
N LEU A 14 24.42 9.37 -4.70
CA LEU A 14 24.10 7.94 -4.77
C LEU A 14 23.02 7.52 -3.76
N ALA A 15 23.03 8.14 -2.58
CA ALA A 15 22.09 7.83 -1.52
C ALA A 15 21.76 9.07 -0.67
N VAL A 16 20.69 8.99 0.09
CA VAL A 16 20.24 10.00 1.05
C VAL A 16 20.15 9.38 2.45
N ILE A 17 20.60 10.12 3.45
CA ILE A 17 20.42 9.75 4.87
C ILE A 17 19.22 10.54 5.39
N LEU A 18 18.21 9.81 5.84
CA LEU A 18 16.99 10.36 6.42
C LEU A 18 16.90 9.96 7.91
N PRO A 19 16.36 10.84 8.77
CA PRO A 19 15.88 10.41 10.08
C PRO A 19 14.88 9.26 9.94
N ILE A 20 14.94 8.28 10.83
CA ILE A 20 14.08 7.09 10.73
C ILE A 20 12.59 7.44 10.72
N ASN A 21 12.19 8.50 11.43
CA ASN A 21 10.81 8.97 11.46
C ASN A 21 10.34 9.52 10.10
N GLU A 22 11.23 10.19 9.34
CA GLU A 22 10.90 10.67 8.01
C GLU A 22 10.78 9.51 7.02
N TYR A 23 11.72 8.55 7.09
CA TYR A 23 11.63 7.33 6.28
C TYR A 23 10.33 6.55 6.53
N ASN A 24 9.97 6.32 7.79
CA ASN A 24 8.74 5.62 8.14
C ASN A 24 7.49 6.38 7.67
N LYS A 25 7.48 7.71 7.78
CA LYS A 25 6.39 8.53 7.26
C LYS A 25 6.23 8.39 5.74
N ILE A 26 7.33 8.33 5.00
CA ILE A 26 7.28 8.10 3.54
C ILE A 26 6.69 6.72 3.24
N LEU A 27 7.05 5.68 4.00
CA LEU A 27 6.47 4.35 3.82
C LEU A 27 4.96 4.34 4.07
N GLU A 28 4.51 4.97 5.16
CA GLU A 28 3.09 5.08 5.50
C GLU A 28 2.30 5.81 4.39
N GLU A 29 2.81 6.94 3.89
CA GLU A 29 2.17 7.66 2.78
C GLU A 29 2.14 6.82 1.48
N LEU A 30 3.15 5.99 1.23
CA LEU A 30 3.16 5.09 0.07
C LEU A 30 2.15 3.95 0.21
N GLU A 31 1.94 3.41 1.41
CA GLU A 31 0.92 2.40 1.69
C GLU A 31 -0.49 2.98 1.47
N GLU A 32 -0.76 4.18 1.99
CA GLU A 32 -2.03 4.88 1.77
C GLU A 32 -2.29 5.12 0.28
N LEU A 33 -1.27 5.55 -0.48
CA LEU A 33 -1.39 5.73 -1.93
C LEU A 33 -1.72 4.43 -2.67
N GLU A 34 -1.19 3.29 -2.20
CA GLU A 34 -1.48 1.99 -2.80
C GLU A 34 -2.92 1.54 -2.49
N GLU A 35 -3.40 1.77 -1.27
CA GLU A 35 -4.80 1.53 -0.89
C GLU A 35 -5.78 2.33 -1.76
N ILE A 36 -5.47 3.61 -2.03
CA ILE A 36 -6.28 4.46 -2.93
C ILE A 36 -6.32 3.86 -4.35
N LYS A 37 -5.18 3.43 -4.90
CA LYS A 37 -5.16 2.80 -6.23
C LYS A 37 -5.98 1.51 -6.27
N LEU A 38 -5.87 0.67 -5.25
CA LEU A 38 -6.63 -0.58 -5.15
C LEU A 38 -8.12 -0.31 -5.05
N TYR A 39 -8.52 0.70 -4.27
CA TYR A 39 -9.91 1.15 -4.21
C TYR A 39 -10.42 1.59 -5.58
N ASP A 40 -9.68 2.45 -6.28
CA ASP A 40 -10.04 2.93 -7.61
C ASP A 40 -10.16 1.79 -8.62
N GLU A 41 -9.24 0.83 -8.56
CA GLU A 41 -9.29 -0.36 -9.40
C GLU A 41 -10.53 -1.22 -9.09
N ALA A 42 -10.80 -1.49 -7.82
CA ALA A 42 -11.97 -2.22 -7.39
C ALA A 42 -13.26 -1.53 -7.82
N LYS A 43 -13.33 -0.19 -7.70
CA LYS A 43 -14.47 0.61 -8.15
C LYS A 43 -14.65 0.60 -9.66
N ARG A 44 -13.58 0.67 -10.44
CA ARG A 44 -13.67 0.54 -11.91
C ARG A 44 -14.19 -0.83 -12.34
N LYS A 45 -13.88 -1.88 -11.58
CA LYS A 45 -14.31 -3.27 -11.84
C LYS A 45 -15.67 -3.61 -11.22
N ASP A 46 -16.23 -2.74 -10.37
CA ASP A 46 -17.50 -2.97 -9.69
C ASP A 46 -18.66 -2.99 -10.70
N THR A 47 -19.33 -4.14 -10.80
CA THR A 47 -20.49 -4.34 -11.67
C THR A 47 -21.79 -3.80 -11.05
N GLY A 48 -21.75 -3.39 -9.78
CA GLY A 48 -22.95 -3.02 -9.02
C GLY A 48 -23.70 -4.21 -8.41
N GLU A 49 -23.28 -5.45 -8.68
CA GLU A 49 -23.87 -6.65 -8.08
C GLU A 49 -23.62 -6.69 -6.57
N ARG A 50 -24.64 -7.04 -5.80
CA ARG A 50 -24.58 -7.12 -4.33
C ARG A 50 -25.18 -8.44 -3.89
N ILE A 51 -24.56 -9.05 -2.89
CA ILE A 51 -25.07 -10.25 -2.22
C ILE A 51 -25.44 -9.91 -0.77
N PRO A 52 -26.44 -10.57 -0.18
CA PRO A 52 -26.71 -10.46 1.24
C PRO A 52 -25.48 -10.79 2.09
N MET A 53 -25.32 -10.08 3.20
CA MET A 53 -24.17 -10.25 4.11
C MET A 53 -24.07 -11.69 4.65
N GLU A 54 -25.21 -12.30 4.99
CA GLU A 54 -25.26 -13.68 5.47
C GLU A 54 -24.72 -14.66 4.44
N ASP A 55 -25.13 -14.51 3.17
CA ASP A 55 -24.64 -15.35 2.06
C ASP A 55 -23.14 -15.17 1.87
N ALA A 56 -22.64 -13.93 1.93
CA ALA A 56 -21.21 -13.64 1.82
C ALA A 56 -20.40 -14.35 2.91
N PHE A 57 -20.85 -14.30 4.17
CA PHE A 57 -20.16 -14.97 5.27
C PHE A 57 -20.22 -16.50 5.15
N ASN A 58 -21.37 -17.05 4.77
CA ASN A 58 -21.50 -18.50 4.53
C ASN A 58 -20.49 -18.97 3.47
N MET A 59 -20.35 -18.23 2.36
CA MET A 59 -19.36 -18.53 1.31
C MET A 59 -17.91 -18.48 1.82
N ILE A 60 -17.59 -17.57 2.74
CA ILE A 60 -16.25 -17.45 3.33
C ILE A 60 -15.96 -18.64 4.26
N GLU A 61 -16.90 -19.00 5.13
CA GLU A 61 -16.74 -20.11 6.07
C GLU A 61 -16.65 -21.47 5.36
N GLU A 62 -17.45 -21.68 4.32
CA GLU A 62 -17.32 -22.89 3.48
C GLU A 62 -15.94 -23.02 2.85
N LYS A 63 -15.31 -21.92 2.42
CA LYS A 63 -13.95 -21.93 1.88
C LYS A 63 -12.91 -22.24 2.95
N ARG A 64 -13.09 -21.74 4.18
CA ARG A 64 -12.19 -22.02 5.32
C ARG A 64 -12.24 -23.48 5.74
N ASN A 65 -13.44 -24.06 5.82
CA ASN A 65 -13.67 -25.45 6.24
C ASN A 65 -13.24 -26.50 5.21
N LYS A 66 -12.99 -26.10 3.95
CA LYS A 66 -12.47 -26.97 2.88
C LYS A 66 -10.94 -27.07 2.84
N LYS A 67 -10.24 -26.39 3.76
CA LYS A 67 -8.78 -26.34 3.86
C LYS A 67 -8.28 -27.16 5.03
#